data_AF-A0A314L295-F1
#
_entry.id   AF-A0A314L295-F1
#
_cell.length_a   1.000
_cell.length_b   1.000
_cell.length_c   1.000
_cell.angle_alpha   90.00
_cell.angle_beta   90.00
_cell.angle_gamma   90.00
#
_symmetry.space_group_name_H-M   'P 1'
#
loop_
_entity.id
_entity.type
_entity.pdbx_description
1 polymer ?
#
loop_
_entity_poly.entity_id
_entity_poly.type
_entity_poly.pdbx_seq_one_letter_code
_entity_poly.pdbx_strand_id
1 'polypeptide(L)'
;LRRSSRPSKPPIWLTDYVVQPMKSTCPYPVSQHVSYNQLSSDYRAFLAAYLAIAEPRTFKEASADPKWFEAMQAEISALQDNNTWSLVDLPQGKVPIGCK
;
A
#
# COMPACT_ATOMS: atom_id res chain seq x y z
N LEU A 1 7.66 16.39 11.90
CA LEU A 1 8.04 15.54 10.73
C LEU A 1 9.52 15.19 10.86
N ARG A 2 9.91 13.99 11.29
CA ARG A 2 11.34 13.62 11.33
C ARG A 2 11.76 13.17 9.93
N ARG A 3 12.51 14.02 9.21
CA ARG A 3 13.21 13.63 7.98
C ARG A 3 14.60 13.13 8.37
N SER A 4 15.11 12.14 7.64
CA SER A 4 16.50 11.74 7.74
C SER A 4 17.40 12.95 7.52
N SER A 5 18.35 13.18 8.43
CA SER A 5 19.43 14.15 8.26
C SER A 5 20.64 13.55 7.51
N ARG A 6 20.59 12.28 7.13
CA ARG A 6 21.67 11.65 6.38
C ARG A 6 21.70 12.21 4.96
N PRO A 7 22.88 12.63 4.45
CA PRO A 7 23.04 12.99 3.06
C PRO A 7 22.79 11.73 2.20
N SER A 8 21.68 11.72 1.47
CA SER A 8 21.39 10.67 0.49
C SER A 8 22.23 10.95 -0.74
N LYS A 9 23.25 10.13 -0.99
CA LYS A 9 23.99 10.14 -2.25
C LYS A 9 23.34 9.14 -3.20
N PRO A 10 23.13 9.49 -4.48
CA PRO A 10 22.69 8.50 -5.46
C PRO A 10 23.74 7.38 -5.55
N PRO A 11 23.31 6.14 -5.87
CA PRO A 11 24.25 5.07 -6.21
C PRO A 11 25.16 5.50 -7.37
N ILE A 12 26.42 5.05 -7.35
CA ILE A 12 27.43 5.43 -8.34
C ILE A 12 26.97 5.10 -9.77
N TRP A 13 26.30 3.98 -9.97
CA TRP A 13 25.79 3.55 -11.28
C TRP A 13 24.71 4.46 -11.87
N LEU A 14 24.11 5.37 -11.10
CA LEU A 14 23.05 6.26 -11.60
C LEU A 14 23.59 7.30 -12.59
N THR A 15 24.91 7.52 -12.63
CA THR A 15 25.56 8.43 -13.59
C THR A 15 25.59 7.89 -15.02
N ASP A 16 25.49 6.57 -15.17
CA ASP A 16 25.59 5.90 -16.47
C ASP A 16 24.24 5.92 -17.22
N TYR A 17 23.17 6.31 -16.52
CA TYR A 17 21.83 6.44 -17.08
C TYR A 17 21.56 7.91 -17.44
N VAL A 18 21.08 8.14 -18.66
CA VAL A 18 20.50 9.43 -19.06
C VAL A 18 19.15 9.57 -18.36
N VAL A 19 19.15 10.07 -17.12
CA VAL A 19 17.93 10.36 -16.37
C VAL A 19 17.45 11.76 -16.75
N GLN A 20 16.27 11.85 -17.36
CA GLN A 20 15.60 13.14 -17.57
C GLN A 20 15.35 13.82 -16.21
N PRO A 21 15.45 15.16 -16.10
CA PRO A 21 15.26 15.85 -14.83
C PRO A 21 13.93 15.41 -14.21
N MET A 22 13.98 14.92 -12.97
CA MET A 22 12.84 14.36 -12.24
C MET A 22 11.71 15.39 -12.13
N LYS A 23 10.84 15.45 -13.14
CA LYS A 23 9.46 15.88 -12.94
C LYS A 23 8.80 14.77 -12.12
N SER A 24 7.98 15.11 -11.13
CA SER A 24 7.31 14.15 -10.24
C SER A 24 6.25 13.29 -10.96
N THR A 25 6.36 13.14 -12.27
CA THR A 25 5.37 12.57 -13.17
C THR A 25 6.08 11.49 -13.97
N CYS A 26 5.65 10.24 -13.79
CA CYS A 26 6.10 9.11 -14.60
C CYS A 26 5.86 9.44 -16.08
N PRO A 27 6.90 9.56 -16.94
CA PRO A 27 6.71 9.97 -18.33
C PRO A 27 5.89 8.98 -19.16
N TYR A 28 5.91 7.71 -18.74
CA TYR A 28 5.17 6.62 -19.38
C TYR A 28 4.43 5.81 -18.30
N PRO A 29 3.29 6.29 -17.80
CA PRO A 29 2.48 5.51 -16.89
C PRO A 29 1.96 4.26 -17.63
N VAL A 30 2.07 3.10 -16.99
CA VAL A 30 1.61 1.82 -17.55
C VAL A 30 0.14 1.89 -17.95
N SER A 31 -0.67 2.66 -17.21
CA SER A 31 -2.09 2.88 -17.51
C SER A 31 -2.38 3.48 -18.89
N GLN A 32 -1.43 4.20 -19.51
CA GLN A 32 -1.59 4.75 -20.87
C GLN A 32 -1.36 3.70 -21.97
N HIS A 33 -0.75 2.56 -21.63
CA HIS A 33 -0.34 1.53 -22.58
C HIS A 33 -1.05 0.18 -22.37
N VAL A 34 -1.87 0.05 -21.33
CA VAL A 34 -2.72 -1.12 -21.11
C VAL A 34 -4.03 -0.95 -21.88
N SER A 35 -4.33 -1.88 -22.81
CA SER A 35 -5.60 -1.95 -23.53
C SER A 35 -6.30 -3.28 -23.26
N TYR A 36 -7.61 -3.22 -23.00
CA TYR A 36 -8.46 -4.38 -22.78
C TYR A 36 -9.23 -4.80 -24.04
N ASN A 37 -8.94 -4.20 -25.20
CA ASN A 37 -9.72 -4.39 -26.44
C ASN A 37 -9.58 -5.78 -27.05
N GLN A 38 -8.47 -6.48 -26.78
CA GLN A 38 -8.21 -7.82 -27.32
C GLN A 38 -8.75 -8.95 -26.42
N LEU A 39 -9.32 -8.60 -25.26
CA LEU A 39 -9.90 -9.57 -24.35
C LEU A 39 -11.31 -9.96 -24.80
N SER A 40 -11.71 -11.21 -24.50
CA SER A 40 -13.07 -11.67 -24.75
C SER A 40 -14.08 -10.81 -23.99
N SER A 41 -15.30 -10.71 -24.53
CA SER A 41 -16.40 -9.97 -23.91
C SER A 41 -16.65 -10.42 -22.46
N ASP A 42 -16.69 -11.74 -22.24
CA ASP A 42 -16.95 -12.32 -20.92
C ASP A 42 -15.85 -11.96 -19.91
N TYR A 43 -14.58 -12.03 -20.32
CA TYR A 43 -13.47 -11.70 -19.44
C TYR A 43 -13.40 -10.20 -19.14
N ARG A 44 -13.77 -9.34 -20.11
CA ARG A 44 -13.89 -7.89 -19.86
C ARG A 44 -15.00 -7.57 -18.85
N ALA A 45 -16.14 -8.25 -18.94
CA ALA A 45 -17.23 -8.08 -18.00
C ALA A 45 -16.81 -8.51 -16.57
N PHE A 46 -16.10 -9.63 -16.46
CA PHE A 46 -15.51 -10.07 -15.20
C PHE A 46 -14.53 -9.05 -14.61
N LEU A 47 -13.57 -8.57 -15.40
CA LEU A 47 -12.61 -7.55 -14.95
C LEU A 47 -13.30 -6.24 -14.54
N ALA A 48 -14.32 -5.80 -15.27
CA ALA A 48 -15.08 -4.60 -14.91
C ALA A 48 -15.77 -4.76 -13.54
N ALA A 49 -16.37 -5.92 -13.27
CA ALA A 49 -16.98 -6.22 -11.98
C ALA A 49 -15.94 -6.27 -10.85
N TYR A 50 -14.77 -6.87 -11.10
CA TYR A 50 -13.68 -6.92 -10.12
C TYR A 50 -13.11 -5.53 -9.82
N LEU A 51 -12.79 -4.74 -10.85
CA LEU A 51 -12.23 -3.40 -10.71
C LEU A 51 -13.23 -2.38 -10.13
N ALA A 52 -14.53 -2.67 -10.18
CA ALA A 52 -15.56 -1.86 -9.51
C ALA A 52 -15.49 -1.97 -7.98
N ILE A 53 -14.83 -3.00 -7.44
CA ILE A 53 -14.59 -3.13 -6.01
C ILE A 53 -13.52 -2.11 -5.62
N ALA A 54 -13.95 -1.03 -4.95
CA ALA A 54 -13.06 0.00 -4.47
C ALA A 54 -12.40 -0.42 -3.16
N GLU A 55 -11.08 -0.47 -3.13
CA GLU A 55 -10.34 -0.63 -1.88
C GLU A 55 -10.51 0.61 -0.99
N PRO A 56 -10.78 0.44 0.31
CA PRO A 56 -10.86 1.55 1.24
C PRO A 56 -9.51 2.24 1.34
N ARG A 57 -9.52 3.57 1.33
CA ARG A 57 -8.28 4.37 1.39
C ARG A 57 -7.96 4.84 2.79
N THR A 58 -8.91 4.71 3.71
CA THR A 58 -8.76 5.12 5.09
C THR A 58 -9.20 4.02 6.04
N PHE A 59 -8.64 4.02 7.26
CA PHE A 59 -9.07 3.10 8.31
C PHE A 59 -10.57 3.21 8.60
N LYS A 60 -11.13 4.43 8.56
CA LYS A 60 -12.56 4.65 8.82
C LYS A 60 -13.46 4.02 7.75
N GLU A 61 -13.04 4.04 6.49
CA GLU A 61 -13.75 3.36 5.41
C GLU A 61 -13.64 1.83 5.56
N ALA A 62 -12.42 1.33 5.84
CA ALA A 62 -12.18 -0.09 6.01
C ALA A 62 -12.93 -0.66 7.23
N SER A 63 -12.92 0.02 8.37
CA SER A 63 -13.57 -0.46 9.60
C SER A 63 -15.10 -0.44 9.53
N ALA A 64 -15.67 0.32 8.60
CA ALA A 64 -17.11 0.32 8.34
C ALA A 64 -17.54 -0.80 7.38
N ASP A 65 -16.61 -1.40 6.63
CA ASP A 65 -16.88 -2.55 5.76
C ASP A 65 -16.77 -3.86 6.56
N PRO A 66 -17.86 -4.65 6.67
CA PRO A 66 -17.85 -5.92 7.38
C PRO A 66 -16.76 -6.89 6.92
N LYS A 67 -16.44 -6.93 5.62
CA LYS A 67 -15.43 -7.86 5.07
C LYS A 67 -14.04 -7.52 5.59
N TRP A 68 -13.71 -6.24 5.65
CA TRP A 68 -12.44 -5.76 6.18
C TRP A 68 -12.37 -5.92 7.70
N PHE A 69 -13.49 -5.72 8.40
CA PHE A 69 -13.58 -5.97 9.84
C PHE A 69 -13.36 -7.46 10.17
N GLU A 70 -14.02 -8.37 9.46
CA GLU A 70 -13.85 -9.81 9.61
C GLU A 70 -12.40 -10.24 9.35
N ALA A 71 -11.79 -9.73 8.27
CA ALA A 71 -10.39 -10.02 7.95
C ALA A 71 -9.44 -9.53 9.06
N MET A 72 -9.66 -8.33 9.60
CA MET A 72 -8.88 -7.81 10.72
C MET A 72 -9.02 -8.68 11.98
N GLN A 73 -10.24 -9.14 12.28
CA GLN A 73 -10.48 -10.02 13.42
C GLN A 73 -9.80 -11.38 13.26
N ALA A 74 -9.80 -11.93 12.04
CA ALA A 74 -9.11 -13.19 11.73
C ALA A 74 -7.59 -13.06 11.94
N GLU A 75 -6.99 -11.96 11.50
CA GLU A 75 -5.57 -11.68 11.71
C GLU A 75 -5.26 -11.57 13.21
N ILE A 76 -6.07 -10.84 13.99
CA ILE A 76 -5.88 -10.72 15.44
C ILE A 76 -5.93 -12.10 16.11
N SER A 77 -6.89 -12.94 15.74
CA SER A 77 -7.00 -14.31 16.27
C SER A 77 -5.75 -15.13 15.93
N ALA A 78 -5.29 -15.08 14.68
CA ALA A 78 -4.10 -15.80 14.24
C ALA A 78 -2.84 -15.37 15.01
N LEU A 79 -2.70 -14.07 15.32
CA LEU A 79 -1.59 -13.56 16.14
C LEU A 79 -1.64 -14.08 17.58
N GLN A 80 -2.83 -14.18 18.16
CA GLN A 80 -3.04 -14.75 19.49
C GLN A 80 -2.72 -16.25 19.51
N ASP A 81 -3.24 -17.00 18.54
CA ASP A 81 -3.04 -18.45 18.43
C ASP A 81 -1.55 -18.80 18.24
N ASN A 82 -0.83 -17.99 17.46
CA ASN A 82 0.59 -18.16 17.23
C ASN A 82 1.47 -17.70 18.41
N ASN A 83 0.89 -17.08 19.45
CA ASN A 83 1.62 -16.49 20.58
C ASN A 83 2.78 -15.56 20.17
N THR A 84 2.67 -14.94 18.98
CA THR A 84 3.74 -14.07 18.44
C THR A 84 3.58 -12.62 18.89
N TRP A 85 2.41 -12.24 19.37
CA TRP A 85 2.08 -10.88 19.81
C TRP A 85 1.42 -10.88 21.18
N SER A 86 1.90 -10.00 22.06
CA SER A 86 1.28 -9.70 23.35
C SER A 86 0.94 -8.20 23.40
N LEU A 87 -0.29 -7.86 23.78
CA LEU A 87 -0.65 -6.47 24.05
C LEU A 87 0.00 -6.04 25.37
N VAL A 88 0.83 -5.00 25.33
CA VAL A 88 1.53 -4.46 26.50
C VAL A 88 1.29 -2.96 26.56
N ASP A 89 1.13 -2.43 27.77
CA ASP A 89 1.03 -1.00 27.99
C ASP A 89 2.30 -0.27 27.52
N LEU A 90 2.12 0.98 27.11
CA LEU A 90 3.24 1.83 26.71
C LEU A 90 4.21 2.01 27.90
N PRO A 91 5.49 1.64 27.78
CA PRO A 91 6.45 1.80 28.88
C PRO A 91 6.67 3.27 29.22
N GLN A 92 6.87 3.56 30.51
CA GLN A 92 7.11 4.92 30.98
C GLN A 92 8.29 5.57 30.24
N GLY A 93 8.09 6.80 29.76
CA GLY A 93 9.10 7.57 29.04
C GLY A 93 9.31 7.15 27.58
N LYS A 94 8.51 6.21 27.05
CA LYS A 94 8.49 5.89 25.62
C LYS A 94 7.36 6.66 24.92
N VAL A 95 7.58 6.97 23.65
CA VAL A 95 6.57 7.59 22.79
C VAL A 95 6.01 6.48 21.92
N PRO A 96 4.68 6.30 21.84
CA PRO A 96 4.10 5.27 20.99
C PRO A 96 4.42 5.63 19.54
N ILE A 97 4.68 4.60 18.72
CA ILE A 97 4.82 4.81 17.29
C ILE A 97 3.43 5.17 16.77
N GLY A 98 3.22 6.45 16.47
CA GLY A 98 1.98 6.92 15.89
C GLY A 98 1.80 6.35 14.47
N CYS A 99 0.57 6.00 14.13
CA CYS A 99 0.16 5.81 12.74
C CYS A 99 -0.06 7.21 12.12
N LYS A 100 0.35 7.40 10.87
CA LYS A 100 0.15 8.66 10.12
C LYS A 100 -1.04 8.54 9.21
#